data_AF-X1G798-F1
#
_entry.id   AF-X1G798-F1
#
_cell.length_a   1.000
_cell.length_b   1.000
_cell.length_c   1.000
_cell.angle_alpha   90.00
_cell.angle_beta   90.00
_cell.angle_gamma   90.00
#
_symmetry.space_group_name_H-M   'P 1'
#
loop_
_entity.id
_entity.type
_entity.pdbx_description
1 polymer ?
#
loop_
_entity_poly.entity_id
_entity_poly.type
_entity_poly.pdbx_seq_one_letter_code
_entity_poly.pdbx_strand_id
1 'polypeptide(L)'
;MILKEIASLLEEKGIINNAFLFRLFVEQRGKEKSLTPGIYILETNSEYEKVLDKITAGPPPVTYKFIIPEGYTVKQIVDRVAQEIPFIDNIDMEEAVDISNYSYDYLVDSSSLEGFLFPKTYEVTIDYSARNIVEMMLAQYQFETGSLDYSFAENKGLSPYDILKISSMIEREAYVPEERALVSAVIHNRIYLNMPLGIDATICYDLDKWDEGLTNAD
;
A
#
# COMPACT_ATOMS: atom_id res chain seq x y z
N MET A 1 35.37 -9.71 -2.67
CA MET A 1 36.19 -8.84 -3.53
C MET A 1 37.07 -7.98 -2.66
N ILE A 2 38.31 -7.73 -3.07
CA ILE A 2 39.25 -6.81 -2.39
C ILE A 2 39.04 -5.39 -2.96
N LEU A 3 39.29 -4.32 -2.19
CA LEU A 3 39.12 -2.92 -2.60
C LEU A 3 39.65 -2.60 -4.01
N LYS A 4 40.76 -3.24 -4.40
CA LYS A 4 41.35 -3.13 -5.73
C LYS A 4 40.40 -3.59 -6.84
N GLU A 5 39.73 -4.72 -6.65
CA GLU A 5 38.78 -5.28 -7.63
C GLU A 5 37.53 -4.41 -7.74
N ILE A 6 37.06 -3.86 -6.61
CA ILE A 6 35.92 -2.93 -6.58
C ILE A 6 36.26 -1.68 -7.40
N ALA A 7 37.43 -1.07 -7.15
CA ALA A 7 37.85 0.13 -7.86
C ALA A 7 38.02 -0.11 -9.37
N SER A 8 38.61 -1.23 -9.76
CA SER A 8 38.74 -1.60 -11.18
C SER A 8 37.39 -1.82 -11.85
N LEU A 9 36.44 -2.46 -11.17
CA LEU A 9 35.09 -2.66 -11.70
C LEU A 9 34.35 -1.32 -11.89
N LEU A 10 34.46 -0.41 -10.92
CA LEU A 10 33.83 0.91 -11.02
C LEU A 10 34.41 1.75 -12.17
N GLU A 11 35.72 1.66 -12.40
CA GLU A 11 36.39 2.32 -13.52
C GLU A 11 36.00 1.70 -14.86
N GLU A 12 35.97 0.36 -14.96
CA GLU A 12 35.54 -0.38 -16.16
C GLU A 12 34.09 -0.03 -16.55
N LYS A 13 33.22 0.15 -15.55
CA LYS A 13 31.82 0.56 -15.75
C LYS A 13 31.65 2.06 -15.98
N GLY A 14 32.73 2.85 -16.00
CA GLY A 14 32.68 4.31 -16.20
C GLY A 14 32.02 5.09 -15.07
N ILE A 15 31.89 4.47 -13.89
CA ILE A 15 31.30 5.09 -12.70
C ILE A 15 32.28 6.08 -12.08
N ILE A 16 33.57 5.74 -12.11
CA ILE A 16 34.68 6.58 -11.63
C ILE A 16 35.73 6.76 -12.73
N ASN A 17 36.45 7.88 -12.68
CA ASN A 17 37.46 8.22 -13.69
C ASN A 17 38.82 7.54 -13.49
N ASN A 18 39.13 7.13 -12.27
CA ASN A 18 40.43 6.53 -11.96
C ASN A 18 40.35 5.61 -10.74
N ALA A 19 40.62 4.31 -10.94
CA ALA A 19 40.57 3.33 -9.87
C ALA A 19 41.61 3.59 -8.77
N PHE A 20 42.81 4.06 -9.12
CA PHE A 20 43.87 4.34 -8.15
C PHE A 20 43.49 5.50 -7.22
N LEU A 21 42.96 6.60 -7.76
CA LEU A 21 42.54 7.74 -6.96
C LEU A 21 41.35 7.41 -6.06
N PHE A 22 40.39 6.62 -6.55
CA PHE A 22 39.28 6.15 -5.72
C PHE A 22 39.78 5.31 -4.54
N ARG A 23 40.73 4.39 -4.76
CA ARG A 23 41.33 3.61 -3.67
C ARG A 23 41.98 4.50 -2.62
N LEU A 24 42.85 5.42 -3.05
CA LEU A 24 43.54 6.34 -2.14
C LEU A 24 42.51 7.15 -1.31
N PHE A 25 41.42 7.56 -1.95
CA PHE A 25 40.32 8.27 -1.30
C PHE A 25 39.61 7.41 -0.24
N VAL A 26 39.30 6.13 -0.54
CA VAL A 26 38.70 5.20 0.44
C VAL A 26 39.63 4.91 1.61
N GLU A 27 40.92 4.69 1.33
CA GLU A 27 41.97 4.45 2.33
C GLU A 27 42.12 5.68 3.26
N GLN A 28 42.18 6.90 2.70
CA GLN A 28 42.24 8.15 3.47
C GLN A 28 41.03 8.35 4.39
N ARG A 29 39.84 7.91 3.96
CA ARG A 29 38.61 8.00 4.76
C ARG A 29 38.46 6.86 5.77
N GLY A 30 39.33 5.85 5.74
CA GLY A 30 39.27 4.68 6.64
C GLY A 30 38.00 3.85 6.45
N LYS A 31 37.37 3.89 5.27
CA LYS A 31 36.07 3.24 4.97
C LYS A 31 36.21 1.89 4.26
N GLU A 32 37.42 1.36 4.17
CA GLU A 32 37.74 0.11 3.46
C GLU A 32 36.87 -1.08 3.92
N LYS A 33 36.62 -1.17 5.23
CA LYS A 33 35.80 -2.22 5.85
C LYS A 33 34.29 -1.94 5.80
N SER A 34 33.90 -0.73 5.42
CA SER A 34 32.50 -0.30 5.33
C SER A 34 31.90 -0.54 3.95
N LEU A 35 32.68 -1.02 2.98
CA LEU A 35 32.17 -1.36 1.65
C LEU A 35 31.37 -2.66 1.72
N THR A 36 30.07 -2.57 1.51
CA THR A 36 29.18 -3.73 1.59
C THR A 36 28.96 -4.34 0.20
N PRO A 37 29.00 -5.68 0.07
CA PRO A 37 28.73 -6.34 -1.19
C PRO A 37 27.24 -6.23 -1.56
N GLY A 38 26.93 -6.04 -2.84
CA GLY A 38 25.55 -5.93 -3.32
C GLY A 38 25.44 -5.42 -4.74
N ILE A 39 24.20 -5.29 -5.22
CA ILE A 39 23.87 -4.68 -6.52
C ILE A 39 23.57 -3.20 -6.26
N TYR A 40 24.23 -2.30 -7.00
CA TYR A 40 24.10 -0.86 -6.84
C TYR A 40 23.73 -0.18 -8.14
N ILE A 41 22.89 0.85 -8.03
CA ILE A 41 22.59 1.77 -9.13
C ILE A 41 23.45 3.03 -8.95
N LEU A 42 24.49 3.13 -9.75
CA LEU A 42 25.48 4.21 -9.71
C LEU A 42 25.48 4.97 -11.04
N GLU A 43 25.63 6.29 -10.97
CA GLU A 43 25.70 7.15 -12.16
C GLU A 43 27.12 7.16 -12.72
N THR A 44 27.26 7.19 -14.05
CA THR A 44 28.57 7.35 -14.69
C THR A 44 29.19 8.72 -14.39
N ASN A 45 30.51 8.83 -14.34
CA ASN A 45 31.22 10.07 -13.97
C ASN A 45 30.82 10.64 -12.59
N SER A 46 30.47 9.78 -11.64
CA SER A 46 30.15 10.22 -10.28
C SER A 46 31.41 10.66 -9.52
N GLU A 47 31.23 11.63 -8.62
CA GLU A 47 32.27 12.00 -7.65
C GLU A 47 32.58 10.85 -6.70
N TYR A 48 33.85 10.71 -6.30
CA TYR A 48 34.29 9.60 -5.45
C TYR A 48 33.58 9.57 -4.09
N GLU A 49 33.26 10.73 -3.51
CA GLU A 49 32.48 10.81 -2.26
C GLU A 49 31.09 10.20 -2.46
N LYS A 50 30.35 10.60 -3.51
CA LYS A 50 29.00 10.08 -3.79
C LYS A 50 29.00 8.57 -4.00
N VAL A 51 30.02 8.04 -4.68
CA VAL A 51 30.17 6.60 -4.90
C VAL A 51 30.48 5.89 -3.58
N LEU A 52 31.39 6.44 -2.77
CA LEU A 52 31.73 5.88 -1.47
C LEU A 52 30.53 5.88 -0.52
N ASP A 53 29.77 6.98 -0.47
CA ASP A 53 28.57 7.10 0.35
C ASP A 53 27.52 6.06 -0.06
N LYS A 54 27.25 5.90 -1.36
CA LYS A 54 26.31 4.87 -1.84
C LYS A 54 26.76 3.45 -1.50
N ILE A 55 28.03 3.11 -1.68
CA ILE A 55 28.52 1.74 -1.40
C ILE A 55 28.60 1.46 0.11
N THR A 56 28.88 2.49 0.92
CA THR A 56 28.92 2.34 2.39
C THR A 56 27.54 2.37 3.03
N ALA A 57 26.54 2.98 2.38
CA ALA A 57 25.14 2.93 2.82
C ALA A 57 24.50 1.54 2.66
N GLY A 58 25.01 0.71 1.76
CA GLY A 58 24.42 -0.59 1.43
C GLY A 58 23.70 -0.61 0.08
N PRO A 59 23.52 -1.79 -0.52
CA PRO A 59 22.72 -1.88 -1.74
C PRO A 59 21.30 -1.39 -1.46
N PRO A 60 20.64 -0.70 -2.41
CA PRO A 60 19.23 -0.37 -2.26
C PRO A 60 18.45 -1.66 -2.00
N PRO A 61 17.46 -1.63 -1.09
CA PRO A 61 16.63 -2.79 -0.84
C PRO A 61 15.87 -3.15 -2.12
N VAL A 62 15.67 -4.44 -2.34
CA VAL A 62 14.79 -4.91 -3.42
C VAL A 62 13.37 -4.60 -3.02
N THR A 63 12.73 -3.70 -3.77
CA THR A 63 11.34 -3.30 -3.54
C THR A 63 10.40 -3.95 -4.55
N TYR A 64 9.21 -4.28 -4.09
CA TYR A 64 8.09 -4.82 -4.86
C TYR A 64 6.95 -3.81 -4.79
N LYS A 65 6.30 -3.57 -5.93
CA LYS A 65 5.19 -2.62 -6.03
C LYS A 65 3.94 -3.36 -6.40
N PHE A 66 2.85 -3.02 -5.73
CA PHE A 66 1.52 -3.53 -6.05
C PHE A 66 0.49 -2.42 -5.90
N ILE A 67 -0.64 -2.58 -6.58
CA ILE A 67 -1.72 -1.60 -6.61
C ILE A 67 -2.96 -2.26 -6.03
N ILE A 68 -3.58 -1.60 -5.07
CA ILE A 68 -4.92 -1.89 -4.57
C ILE A 68 -5.89 -0.85 -5.15
N PRO A 69 -6.77 -1.24 -6.10
CA PRO A 69 -7.77 -0.35 -6.66
C PRO A 69 -8.88 0.01 -5.65
N GLU A 70 -9.57 1.11 -5.92
CA GLU A 70 -10.79 1.50 -5.20
C GLU A 70 -11.88 0.41 -5.35
N GLY A 71 -12.75 0.32 -4.33
CA GLY A 71 -13.88 -0.62 -4.30
C GLY A 71 -13.54 -2.05 -3.91
N TYR A 72 -12.27 -2.45 -3.85
CA TYR A 72 -11.87 -3.83 -3.51
C TYR A 72 -12.36 -4.28 -2.12
N THR A 73 -12.81 -5.53 -2.02
CA THR A 73 -13.07 -6.19 -0.72
C THR A 73 -11.75 -6.68 -0.10
N VAL A 74 -11.75 -6.97 1.20
CA VAL A 74 -10.58 -7.54 1.90
C VAL A 74 -10.13 -8.84 1.23
N LYS A 75 -11.07 -9.70 0.82
CA LYS A 75 -10.76 -10.94 0.11
C LYS A 75 -10.02 -10.67 -1.21
N GLN A 76 -10.49 -9.71 -2.01
CA GLN A 76 -9.81 -9.32 -3.25
C GLN A 76 -8.41 -8.75 -2.99
N ILE A 77 -8.22 -8.04 -1.87
CA ILE A 77 -6.91 -7.52 -1.44
C ILE A 77 -5.96 -8.66 -1.07
N VAL A 78 -6.42 -9.64 -0.29
CA VAL A 78 -5.65 -10.84 0.08
C VAL A 78 -5.13 -11.55 -1.17
N ASP A 79 -6.02 -11.84 -2.12
CA ASP A 79 -5.66 -12.51 -3.38
C ASP A 79 -4.69 -11.66 -4.21
N ARG A 80 -4.92 -10.35 -4.29
CA ARG A 80 -4.07 -9.41 -5.03
C ARG A 80 -2.65 -9.36 -4.47
N VAL A 81 -2.51 -9.28 -3.15
CA VAL A 81 -1.20 -9.21 -2.49
C VAL A 81 -0.44 -10.52 -2.68
N ALA A 82 -1.10 -11.66 -2.48
CA ALA A 82 -0.48 -12.98 -2.67
C ALA A 82 -0.03 -13.24 -4.12
N GLN A 83 -0.71 -12.65 -5.10
CA GLN A 83 -0.33 -12.76 -6.52
C GLN A 83 0.85 -11.85 -6.90
N GLU A 84 0.94 -10.65 -6.32
CA GLU A 84 1.93 -9.65 -6.71
C GLU A 84 3.21 -9.69 -5.87
N ILE A 85 3.12 -10.19 -4.62
CA ILE A 85 4.23 -10.22 -3.67
C ILE A 85 4.71 -11.66 -3.48
N PRO A 86 5.82 -12.08 -4.12
CA PRO A 86 6.20 -13.49 -4.23
C PRO A 86 6.72 -14.13 -2.94
N PHE A 87 6.91 -13.33 -1.88
CA PHE A 87 7.38 -13.79 -0.57
C PHE A 87 6.30 -13.72 0.51
N ILE A 88 5.05 -13.42 0.13
CA ILE A 88 3.89 -13.39 1.01
C ILE A 88 2.91 -14.44 0.53
N ASP A 89 2.66 -15.44 1.37
CA ASP A 89 1.70 -16.49 1.06
C ASP A 89 0.27 -16.01 1.36
N ASN A 90 -0.71 -16.55 0.62
CA ASN A 90 -2.12 -16.20 0.79
C ASN A 90 -2.61 -16.51 2.21
N ILE A 91 -2.18 -17.63 2.80
CA ILE A 91 -2.54 -18.01 4.17
C ILE A 91 -2.04 -17.01 5.22
N ASP A 92 -0.85 -16.45 5.02
CA ASP A 92 -0.30 -15.43 5.92
C ASP A 92 -1.11 -14.13 5.83
N MET A 93 -1.60 -13.80 4.62
CA MET A 93 -2.49 -12.66 4.41
C MET A 93 -3.88 -12.88 5.02
N GLU A 94 -4.46 -14.07 4.88
CA GLU A 94 -5.73 -14.43 5.51
C GLU A 94 -5.66 -14.31 7.05
N GLU A 95 -4.56 -14.77 7.66
CA GLU A 95 -4.33 -14.59 9.10
C GLU A 95 -4.11 -13.11 9.45
N ALA A 96 -3.34 -12.39 8.63
CA ALA A 96 -3.01 -11.00 8.88
C ALA A 96 -4.22 -10.07 8.80
N VAL A 97 -5.29 -10.39 8.04
CA VAL A 97 -6.47 -9.53 7.95
C VAL A 97 -7.49 -9.74 9.08
N ASP A 98 -7.21 -10.62 10.04
CA ASP A 98 -8.01 -10.71 11.26
C ASP A 98 -7.93 -9.38 12.04
N ILE A 99 -9.09 -8.75 12.22
CA ILE A 99 -9.22 -7.46 12.91
C ILE A 99 -8.67 -7.50 14.34
N SER A 100 -8.72 -8.66 15.02
CA SER A 100 -8.25 -8.83 16.39
C SER A 100 -6.74 -8.62 16.55
N ASN A 101 -5.99 -8.63 15.44
CA ASN A 101 -4.56 -8.31 15.42
C ASN A 101 -4.27 -6.81 15.59
N TYR A 102 -5.27 -5.93 15.44
CA TYR A 102 -5.10 -4.48 15.38
C TYR A 102 -5.98 -3.76 16.42
N SER A 103 -5.52 -2.59 16.87
CA SER A 103 -6.19 -1.81 17.92
C SER A 103 -6.18 -0.32 17.58
N TYR A 104 -6.79 0.04 16.46
CA TYR A 104 -7.01 1.43 16.08
C TYR A 104 -8.37 1.94 16.61
N ASP A 105 -8.42 3.20 17.05
CA ASP A 105 -9.65 3.81 17.59
C ASP A 105 -10.83 3.77 16.60
N TYR A 106 -10.56 3.89 15.29
CA TYR A 106 -11.58 3.85 14.25
C TYR A 106 -12.10 2.44 13.92
N LEU A 107 -11.51 1.39 14.49
CA LEU A 107 -11.93 -0.01 14.29
C LEU A 107 -12.93 -0.50 15.36
N VAL A 108 -13.16 0.27 16.43
CA VAL A 108 -13.92 -0.17 17.61
C VAL A 108 -15.34 -0.67 17.28
N ASP A 109 -15.99 -0.03 16.31
CA ASP A 109 -17.35 -0.38 15.89
C ASP A 109 -17.40 -1.38 14.71
N SER A 110 -16.24 -1.90 14.28
CA SER A 110 -16.11 -2.84 13.17
C SER A 110 -15.86 -4.27 13.64
N SER A 111 -16.34 -5.23 12.85
CA SER A 111 -16.07 -6.67 13.01
C SER A 111 -15.07 -7.21 11.99
N SER A 112 -14.60 -6.38 11.04
CA SER A 112 -13.63 -6.77 10.00
C SER A 112 -12.83 -5.56 9.50
N LEU A 113 -11.79 -5.81 8.70
CA LEU A 113 -11.02 -4.74 8.06
C LEU A 113 -11.64 -4.22 6.76
N GLU A 114 -12.91 -4.54 6.49
CA GLU A 114 -13.60 -4.11 5.27
C GLU A 114 -13.72 -2.58 5.19
N GLY A 115 -13.28 -2.03 4.05
CA GLY A 115 -13.19 -0.60 3.82
C GLY A 115 -12.02 0.11 4.52
N PHE A 116 -11.28 -0.55 5.42
CA PHE A 116 -10.17 0.07 6.16
C PHE A 116 -8.81 -0.12 5.48
N LEU A 117 -8.67 -1.09 4.59
CA LEU A 117 -7.45 -1.28 3.80
C LEU A 117 -7.43 -0.28 2.64
N PHE A 118 -6.71 0.84 2.82
CA PHE A 118 -6.80 1.98 1.91
C PHE A 118 -6.35 1.64 0.47
N PRO A 119 -7.07 2.10 -0.57
CA PRO A 119 -6.68 1.88 -1.97
C PRO A 119 -5.52 2.79 -2.37
N LYS A 120 -4.40 2.21 -2.76
CA LYS A 120 -3.19 2.93 -3.20
C LYS A 120 -2.23 2.01 -3.94
N THR A 121 -1.23 2.61 -4.57
CA THR A 121 0.01 1.92 -4.92
C THR A 121 0.94 1.85 -3.70
N TYR A 122 1.32 0.64 -3.32
CA TYR A 122 2.22 0.37 -2.21
C TYR A 122 3.57 -0.15 -2.70
N GLU A 123 4.62 0.12 -1.92
CA GLU A 123 5.98 -0.35 -2.16
C GLU A 123 6.49 -1.03 -0.89
N VAL A 124 6.90 -2.29 -1.01
CA VAL A 124 7.32 -3.15 0.10
C VAL A 124 8.67 -3.80 -0.17
N THR A 125 9.39 -4.16 0.88
CA THR A 125 10.68 -4.86 0.81
C THR A 125 10.53 -6.30 1.31
N ILE A 126 11.51 -7.16 1.01
CA ILE A 126 11.45 -8.61 1.32
C ILE A 126 11.37 -8.95 2.82
N ASP A 127 11.67 -7.99 3.70
CA ASP A 127 11.54 -8.10 5.14
C ASP A 127 10.12 -7.81 5.67
N TYR A 128 9.22 -7.34 4.82
CA TYR A 128 7.82 -7.15 5.20
C TYR A 128 7.14 -8.50 5.40
N SER A 129 6.43 -8.64 6.52
CA SER A 129 5.43 -9.69 6.74
C SER A 129 4.05 -9.26 6.21
N ALA A 130 3.13 -10.21 6.06
CA ALA A 130 1.73 -9.94 5.72
C ALA A 130 1.10 -8.92 6.68
N ARG A 131 1.38 -9.05 7.99
CA ARG A 131 0.97 -8.09 9.00
C ARG A 131 1.53 -6.69 8.76
N ASN A 132 2.80 -6.56 8.35
CA ASN A 132 3.36 -5.24 8.04
C ASN A 132 2.65 -4.58 6.86
N ILE A 133 2.23 -5.37 5.87
CA ILE A 133 1.47 -4.87 4.71
C ILE A 133 0.10 -4.35 5.15
N VAL A 134 -0.63 -5.13 5.96
CA VAL A 134 -1.95 -4.71 6.48
C VAL A 134 -1.83 -3.47 7.37
N GLU A 135 -0.84 -3.45 8.29
CA GLU A 135 -0.58 -2.29 9.16
C GLU A 135 -0.28 -1.01 8.34
N MET A 136 0.48 -1.15 7.26
CA MET A 136 0.78 -0.05 6.34
C MET A 136 -0.50 0.48 5.66
N MET A 137 -1.43 -0.39 5.27
CA MET A 137 -2.71 0.01 4.69
C MET A 137 -3.61 0.70 5.71
N LEU A 138 -3.66 0.20 6.95
CA LEU A 138 -4.43 0.79 8.06
C LEU A 138 -3.86 2.16 8.47
N ALA A 139 -2.55 2.28 8.57
CA ALA A 139 -1.88 3.57 8.82
C ALA A 139 -2.17 4.57 7.69
N GLN A 140 -2.21 4.10 6.44
CA GLN A 140 -2.59 4.93 5.30
C GLN A 140 -4.04 5.39 5.38
N TYR A 141 -4.97 4.51 5.78
CA TYR A 141 -6.37 4.90 6.04
C TYR A 141 -6.46 6.00 7.08
N GLN A 142 -5.77 5.84 8.21
CA GLN A 142 -5.75 6.85 9.28
C GLN A 142 -5.20 8.18 8.80
N PHE A 143 -4.13 8.15 8.00
CA PHE A 143 -3.51 9.35 7.46
C PHE A 143 -4.47 10.15 6.55
N GLU A 144 -5.17 9.46 5.65
CA GLU A 144 -6.05 10.10 4.66
C GLU A 144 -7.39 10.52 5.28
N THR A 145 -7.92 9.74 6.23
CA THR A 145 -9.25 9.98 6.79
C THR A 145 -9.24 10.74 8.13
N GLY A 146 -8.11 10.77 8.83
CA GLY A 146 -8.01 11.34 10.17
C GLY A 146 -8.10 12.87 10.24
N SER A 147 -7.97 13.56 9.11
CA SER A 147 -8.10 15.03 9.02
C SER A 147 -9.40 15.51 8.35
N LEU A 148 -10.29 14.57 7.97
CA LEU A 148 -11.56 14.90 7.34
C LEU A 148 -12.53 15.56 8.33
N ASP A 149 -13.38 16.44 7.81
CA ASP A 149 -14.45 17.07 8.59
C ASP A 149 -15.68 16.15 8.65
N TYR A 150 -15.90 15.54 9.82
CA TYR A 150 -17.06 14.69 10.09
C TYR A 150 -18.25 15.47 10.69
N SER A 151 -18.17 16.79 10.82
CA SER A 151 -19.24 17.60 11.45
C SER A 151 -20.60 17.38 10.79
N PHE A 152 -20.65 17.21 9.47
CA PHE A 152 -21.90 16.89 8.77
C PHE A 152 -22.48 15.55 9.20
N ALA A 153 -21.63 14.52 9.30
CA ALA A 153 -22.03 13.17 9.73
C ALA A 153 -22.51 13.19 11.18
N GLU A 154 -21.78 13.85 12.07
CA GLU A 154 -22.12 13.98 13.49
C GLU A 154 -23.47 14.68 13.69
N ASN A 155 -23.73 15.76 12.95
CA ASN A 155 -25.03 16.46 12.98
C ASN A 155 -26.20 15.60 12.50
N LYS A 156 -25.93 14.52 11.76
CA LYS A 156 -26.91 13.53 11.30
C LYS A 156 -26.93 12.27 12.16
N GLY A 157 -26.14 12.21 13.23
CA GLY A 157 -26.01 11.03 14.09
C GLY A 157 -25.32 9.85 13.40
N LEU A 158 -24.55 10.10 12.35
CA LEU A 158 -23.78 9.09 11.63
C LEU A 158 -22.36 9.01 12.21
N SER A 159 -21.91 7.79 12.50
CA SER A 159 -20.52 7.55 12.89
C SER A 159 -19.57 7.62 11.68
N PRO A 160 -18.26 7.84 11.87
CA PRO A 160 -17.28 7.68 10.80
C PRO A 160 -17.36 6.32 10.10
N TYR A 161 -17.69 5.25 10.84
CA TYR A 161 -17.89 3.93 10.25
C TYR A 161 -19.15 3.85 9.36
N ASP A 162 -20.23 4.55 9.71
CA ASP A 162 -21.40 4.64 8.83
C ASP A 162 -21.09 5.43 7.55
N ILE A 163 -20.25 6.46 7.65
CA ILE A 163 -19.75 7.18 6.47
C ILE A 163 -18.90 6.26 5.60
N LEU A 164 -18.07 5.40 6.19
CA LEU A 164 -17.30 4.41 5.43
C LEU A 164 -18.22 3.44 4.67
N LYS A 165 -19.26 2.90 5.33
CA LYS A 165 -20.27 2.03 4.67
C LYS A 165 -21.01 2.74 3.54
N ILE A 166 -21.41 4.00 3.75
CA ILE A 166 -22.07 4.79 2.71
C ILE A 166 -21.11 5.04 1.55
N SER A 167 -19.84 5.32 1.85
CA SER A 167 -18.81 5.54 0.84
C SER A 167 -18.55 4.29 0.00
N SER A 168 -18.52 3.10 0.61
CA SER A 168 -18.37 1.84 -0.14
C SER A 168 -19.55 1.56 -1.06
N MET A 169 -20.77 1.88 -0.63
CA MET A 169 -21.96 1.79 -1.48
C MET A 169 -21.93 2.79 -2.64
N ILE A 170 -21.54 4.04 -2.38
CA ILE A 170 -21.39 5.07 -3.43
C ILE A 170 -20.35 4.62 -4.46
N GLU A 171 -19.22 4.09 -4.00
CA GLU A 171 -18.12 3.67 -4.87
C GLU A 171 -18.52 2.52 -5.79
N ARG A 172 -19.35 1.59 -5.31
CA ARG A 172 -19.82 0.47 -6.13
C ARG A 172 -20.94 0.84 -7.12
N GLU A 173 -21.74 1.84 -6.80
CA GLU A 173 -22.87 2.27 -7.64
C GLU A 173 -22.46 3.34 -8.68
N ALA A 174 -21.48 4.18 -8.37
CA ALA A 174 -21.06 5.24 -9.28
C ALA A 174 -20.22 4.66 -10.44
N TYR A 175 -20.72 4.79 -11.66
CA TYR A 175 -19.97 4.35 -12.84
C TYR A 175 -18.86 5.35 -13.20
N VAL A 176 -19.09 6.64 -12.93
CA VAL A 176 -18.10 7.72 -13.12
C VAL A 176 -18.02 8.64 -11.90
N PRO A 177 -16.86 9.31 -11.66
CA PRO A 177 -16.65 10.15 -10.49
C PRO A 177 -17.70 11.26 -10.31
N GLU A 178 -18.21 11.83 -11.41
CA GLU A 178 -19.19 12.92 -11.40
C GLU A 178 -20.56 12.48 -10.85
N GLU A 179 -20.88 11.19 -10.93
CA GLU A 179 -22.15 10.64 -10.44
C GLU A 179 -22.15 10.39 -8.93
N ARG A 180 -20.97 10.31 -8.28
CA ARG A 180 -20.84 10.01 -6.83
C ARG A 180 -21.69 10.95 -5.96
N ALA A 181 -21.75 12.24 -6.31
CA ALA A 181 -22.57 13.22 -5.58
C ALA A 181 -24.08 12.97 -5.75
N LEU A 182 -24.52 12.55 -6.93
CA LEU A 182 -25.92 12.21 -7.20
C LEU A 182 -26.31 10.91 -6.49
N VAL A 183 -25.48 9.88 -6.58
CA VAL A 183 -25.65 8.61 -5.88
C VAL A 183 -25.73 8.83 -4.37
N SER A 184 -24.80 9.63 -3.82
CA SER A 184 -24.81 10.04 -2.41
C SER A 184 -26.14 10.71 -2.02
N ALA A 185 -26.62 11.65 -2.82
CA ALA A 185 -27.90 12.32 -2.58
C ALA A 185 -29.08 11.34 -2.56
N VAL A 186 -29.11 10.37 -3.48
CA VAL A 186 -30.15 9.33 -3.51
C VAL A 186 -30.10 8.45 -2.25
N ILE A 187 -28.92 8.00 -1.83
CA ILE A 187 -28.75 7.18 -0.63
C ILE A 187 -29.23 7.94 0.60
N HIS A 188 -28.77 9.16 0.81
CA HIS A 188 -29.18 9.97 1.97
C HIS A 188 -30.68 10.28 1.97
N ASN A 189 -31.28 10.54 0.80
CA ASN A 189 -32.73 10.73 0.69
C ASN A 189 -33.51 9.47 1.06
N ARG A 190 -33.07 8.28 0.64
CA ARG A 190 -33.72 7.00 0.99
C ARG A 190 -33.60 6.71 2.48
N ILE A 191 -32.42 6.93 3.08
CA ILE A 191 -32.22 6.80 4.53
C ILE A 191 -33.18 7.72 5.28
N TYR A 192 -33.26 9.00 4.90
CA TYR A 192 -34.13 9.97 5.53
C TYR A 192 -35.63 9.59 5.46
N LEU A 193 -36.05 8.97 4.35
CA LEU A 193 -37.43 8.52 4.15
C LEU A 193 -37.71 7.12 4.71
N ASN A 194 -36.75 6.48 5.41
CA ASN A 194 -36.84 5.09 5.87
C ASN A 194 -37.19 4.10 4.73
N MET A 195 -36.64 4.34 3.54
CA MET A 195 -36.83 3.48 2.38
C MET A 195 -35.67 2.49 2.24
N PRO A 196 -35.92 1.25 1.75
CA PRO A 196 -34.85 0.34 1.35
C PRO A 196 -33.90 1.00 0.35
N LEU A 197 -32.59 0.78 0.51
CA LEU A 197 -31.57 1.39 -0.35
C LEU A 197 -31.58 0.82 -1.77
N GLY A 198 -31.92 -0.46 -1.95
CA GLY A 198 -31.99 -1.11 -3.26
C GLY A 198 -30.69 -0.99 -4.05
N ILE A 199 -29.57 -1.33 -3.40
CA ILE A 199 -28.20 -1.25 -3.93
C ILE A 199 -27.75 -2.67 -4.21
N ASP A 200 -27.67 -3.02 -5.49
CA ASP A 200 -27.34 -4.36 -5.96
C ASP A 200 -25.96 -4.80 -5.49
N ALA A 201 -25.02 -3.84 -5.38
CA ALA A 201 -23.67 -4.09 -4.89
C ALA A 201 -23.62 -4.71 -3.48
N THR A 202 -24.63 -4.42 -2.63
CA THR A 202 -24.71 -5.03 -1.29
C THR A 202 -25.10 -6.50 -1.34
N ILE A 203 -25.91 -6.89 -2.33
CA ILE A 203 -26.29 -8.29 -2.57
C ILE A 203 -25.11 -9.04 -3.19
N CYS A 204 -24.40 -8.43 -4.14
CA CYS A 204 -23.16 -8.99 -4.70
C CYS A 204 -22.11 -9.23 -3.63
N TYR A 205 -21.97 -8.32 -2.66
CA TYR A 205 -21.07 -8.48 -1.52
C TYR A 205 -21.48 -9.67 -0.63
N ASP A 206 -22.77 -9.81 -0.30
CA ASP A 206 -23.26 -10.91 0.54
C ASP A 206 -23.14 -12.28 -0.14
N LEU A 207 -23.32 -12.33 -1.46
CA LEU A 207 -23.24 -13.55 -2.27
C LEU A 207 -21.83 -13.84 -2.81
N ASP A 208 -20.88 -12.94 -2.63
CA ASP A 208 -19.55 -12.97 -3.25
C ASP A 208 -19.61 -13.16 -4.79
N LYS A 209 -20.59 -12.51 -5.44
CA LYS A 209 -20.89 -12.59 -6.88
C LYS A 209 -20.66 -11.25 -7.57
N TRP A 210 -19.46 -11.03 -8.08
CA TRP A 210 -19.13 -9.76 -8.76
C TRP A 210 -19.22 -9.82 -10.29
N ASP A 211 -19.01 -10.98 -10.90
CA ASP A 211 -18.85 -11.12 -12.36
C ASP A 211 -20.07 -11.75 -13.09
N GLU A 212 -21.00 -12.35 -12.36
CA GLU A 212 -22.07 -13.18 -12.95
C GLU A 212 -23.41 -12.44 -13.15
N GLY A 213 -23.54 -11.22 -12.61
CA GLY A 213 -24.79 -10.46 -12.57
C GLY A 213 -25.80 -11.06 -11.58
N LEU A 214 -26.71 -10.22 -11.05
CA LEU A 214 -27.78 -10.67 -10.17
C LEU A 214 -28.98 -11.19 -10.96
N THR A 215 -29.64 -12.21 -10.44
CA THR A 215 -30.89 -12.76 -10.95
C THR A 215 -32.06 -12.41 -10.03
N ASN A 216 -33.30 -12.54 -10.50
CA ASN A 216 -34.49 -12.31 -9.65
C ASN A 216 -34.61 -13.28 -8.45
N ALA A 217 -33.79 -14.33 -8.40
CA ALA A 217 -33.78 -15.31 -7.32
C ALA A 217 -32.75 -14.97 -6.22
N ASP A 218 -31.81 -14.07 -6.53
CA ASP A 218 -30.87 -13.47 -5.58
C ASP A 218 -31.55 -12.33 -4.80
#